data_AF-D0TL06-F1
#
_entry.id   AF-D0TL06-F1
#
_cell.length_a   1.000
_cell.length_b   1.000
_cell.length_c   1.000
_cell.angle_alpha   90.00
_cell.angle_beta   90.00
_cell.angle_gamma   90.00
#
_symmetry.space_group_name_H-M   'P 1'
#
loop_
_entity.id
_entity.type
_entity.pdbx_description
1 polymer ?
#
loop_
_entity_poly.entity_id
_entity_poly.type
_entity_poly.pdbx_seq_one_letter_code
_entity_poly.pdbx_strand_id
1 'polypeptide(L)'
;MKNNWKRWLIFPALLPFFSWMEAKTLEENQIRQSLDTIEYRVFVAVDKAGVEHWGGKEAYQAKLNAFFDQVNDFWNKAGNGRFNYYFRYIPDLQVIYDCSSRQLEKIYQKSAGFPNHDVLLIIDSILDFDDEESAKGWYCGGGADDLNMVICRSRSKTEHEDLFGIDYFHRGVAHEFGHYRGVTDLYADRIRAKNNPVNHIEYEPDSCVMNSHYKTYKWSSYAVHIINHTAKSKRPRRDFDGFFKQMFPENIQVSVKVKGKKQKGVKLNLYGSRAKFNDLIATPYRTYETDKKGEYLITGVPNLYDSPAPPLHTDELPYNRWFTFLLEAEYKGEKKYVWLPEYEVQQTFFENKDTYQVTIDF
;
A
#
# COMPACT_ATOMS: atom_id res chain seq x y z
N MET A 1 73.80 -35.45 27.14
CA MET A 1 72.81 -35.33 28.24
C MET A 1 72.76 -33.88 28.68
N LYS A 2 71.54 -33.27 28.70
CA LYS A 2 71.18 -31.93 29.21
C LYS A 2 71.81 -30.74 28.45
N ASN A 3 71.16 -29.62 28.12
CA ASN A 3 69.79 -29.13 28.29
C ASN A 3 69.62 -27.86 27.40
N ASN A 4 68.38 -27.39 27.29
CA ASN A 4 67.92 -26.01 27.03
C ASN A 4 67.37 -25.64 25.63
N TRP A 5 66.04 -25.63 25.62
CA TRP A 5 65.11 -24.84 24.83
C TRP A 5 65.57 -23.42 24.44
N LYS A 6 65.31 -23.04 23.18
CA LYS A 6 64.95 -21.67 22.81
C LYS A 6 63.72 -21.68 21.89
N ARG A 7 62.66 -21.04 22.38
CA ARG A 7 61.43 -20.69 21.66
C ARG A 7 61.72 -19.74 20.51
N TRP A 8 61.12 -19.98 19.35
CA TRP A 8 60.96 -19.00 18.28
C TRP A 8 59.68 -18.19 18.52
N LEU A 9 59.82 -16.87 18.55
CA LEU A 9 58.71 -15.91 18.54
C LEU A 9 58.27 -15.71 17.09
N ILE A 10 57.02 -16.06 16.78
CA ILE A 10 56.33 -15.65 15.56
C ILE A 10 55.45 -14.47 15.94
N PHE A 11 55.72 -13.30 15.35
CA PHE A 11 54.84 -12.14 15.40
C PHE A 11 53.61 -12.39 14.50
N PRO A 12 52.36 -12.30 14.99
CA PRO A 12 51.21 -12.17 14.11
C PRO A 12 51.09 -10.69 13.69
N ALA A 13 51.11 -10.44 12.39
CA ALA A 13 50.72 -9.16 11.83
C ALA A 13 49.24 -8.91 12.15
N LEU A 14 48.97 -7.88 12.97
CA LEU A 14 47.64 -7.31 13.16
C LEU A 14 47.22 -6.64 11.86
N LEU A 15 46.49 -7.37 11.01
CA LEU A 15 45.63 -6.74 10.00
C LEU A 15 44.48 -6.04 10.74
N PRO A 16 44.20 -4.76 10.48
CA PRO A 16 43.05 -4.12 11.08
C PRO A 16 41.82 -4.77 10.46
N PHE A 17 41.03 -5.45 11.29
CA PHE A 17 39.63 -5.74 11.02
C PHE A 17 38.89 -4.39 11.00
N PHE A 18 39.06 -3.62 9.92
CA PHE A 18 38.12 -2.56 9.61
C PHE A 18 36.80 -3.24 9.25
N SER A 19 35.86 -3.02 10.15
CA SER A 19 34.55 -3.60 10.26
C SER A 19 33.80 -3.56 8.93
N TRP A 20 33.45 -4.74 8.40
CA TRP A 20 32.51 -4.87 7.28
C TRP A 20 31.13 -4.25 7.62
N MET A 21 30.81 -4.12 8.92
CA MET A 21 29.64 -3.38 9.39
C MET A 21 29.79 -1.86 9.25
N GLU A 22 30.99 -1.28 9.44
CA GLU A 22 31.26 0.15 9.23
C GLU A 22 31.18 0.51 7.75
N ALA A 23 31.68 -0.34 6.86
CA ALA A 23 31.56 -0.14 5.43
C ALA A 23 30.09 -0.13 4.98
N LYS A 24 29.28 -1.05 5.51
CA LYS A 24 27.84 -1.13 5.20
C LYS A 24 27.05 0.06 5.76
N THR A 25 27.40 0.54 6.95
CA THR A 25 26.79 1.74 7.54
C THR A 25 27.25 3.04 6.86
N LEU A 26 28.49 3.11 6.36
CA LEU A 26 28.95 4.24 5.54
C LEU A 26 28.24 4.28 4.18
N GLU A 27 28.06 3.13 3.54
CA GLU A 27 27.38 3.02 2.25
C GLU A 27 25.88 3.32 2.39
N GLU A 28 25.21 2.81 3.43
CA GLU A 28 23.82 3.17 3.77
C GLU A 28 23.68 4.66 4.13
N ASN A 29 24.66 5.27 4.83
CA ASN A 29 24.64 6.71 5.14
C ASN A 29 25.00 7.60 3.93
N GLN A 30 25.86 7.15 3.02
CA GLN A 30 26.18 7.86 1.77
C GLN A 30 25.02 7.82 0.79
N ILE A 31 24.29 6.69 0.68
CA ILE A 31 23.05 6.60 -0.10
C ILE A 31 21.95 7.50 0.52
N ARG A 32 21.91 7.61 1.86
CA ARG A 32 21.04 8.57 2.58
C ARG A 32 21.37 10.03 2.26
N GLN A 33 22.56 10.34 1.76
CA GLN A 33 23.05 11.71 1.55
C GLN A 33 22.88 12.25 0.12
N SER A 34 22.32 11.50 -0.84
CA SER A 34 22.17 11.96 -2.23
C SER A 34 20.74 12.17 -2.73
N LEU A 35 19.72 11.88 -1.92
CA LEU A 35 18.32 12.07 -2.31
C LEU A 35 17.78 13.43 -1.83
N ASP A 36 17.06 14.13 -2.70
CA ASP A 36 16.25 15.27 -2.28
C ASP A 36 15.23 14.83 -1.23
N THR A 37 15.02 15.66 -0.21
CA THR A 37 14.03 15.39 0.85
C THR A 37 12.68 16.01 0.49
N ILE A 38 11.63 15.20 0.54
CA ILE A 38 10.24 15.66 0.46
C ILE A 38 9.64 15.67 1.86
N GLU A 39 9.32 16.87 2.34
CA GLU A 39 8.70 17.07 3.65
C GLU A 39 7.19 17.12 3.56
N TYR A 40 6.48 16.45 4.47
CA TYR A 40 5.04 16.57 4.66
C TYR A 40 4.76 17.03 6.08
N ARG A 41 4.13 18.19 6.23
CA ARG A 41 3.75 18.71 7.55
C ARG A 41 2.41 18.12 7.96
N VAL A 42 2.39 17.45 9.10
CA VAL A 42 1.23 16.72 9.61
C VAL A 42 0.58 17.56 10.69
N PHE A 43 -0.64 18.03 10.46
CA PHE A 43 -1.46 18.65 11.49
C PHE A 43 -1.92 17.56 12.43
N VAL A 44 -1.51 17.59 13.69
CA VAL A 44 -1.84 16.55 14.66
C VAL A 44 -2.87 17.07 15.67
N ALA A 45 -3.99 16.36 15.77
CA ALA A 45 -5.01 16.54 16.80
C ALA A 45 -5.08 15.28 17.68
N VAL A 46 -5.04 15.46 19.00
CA VAL A 46 -4.94 14.36 19.97
C VAL A 46 -5.98 14.51 21.07
N ASP A 47 -6.47 13.39 21.58
CA ASP A 47 -7.37 13.36 22.73
C ASP A 47 -6.68 13.87 24.01
N LYS A 48 -7.42 14.64 24.81
CA LYS A 48 -6.94 15.18 26.08
C LYS A 48 -6.59 14.08 27.07
N ALA A 49 -7.40 13.01 27.13
CA ALA A 49 -7.17 11.87 28.03
C ALA A 49 -5.79 11.25 27.80
N GLY A 50 -5.42 10.98 26.54
CA GLY A 50 -4.08 10.55 26.15
C GLY A 50 -3.00 11.54 26.58
N VAL A 51 -3.14 12.82 26.26
CA VAL A 51 -2.15 13.84 26.64
C VAL A 51 -1.90 13.85 28.15
N GLU A 52 -2.96 13.78 28.97
CA GLU A 52 -2.86 13.72 30.42
C GLU A 52 -2.20 12.41 30.89
N HIS A 53 -2.60 11.27 30.30
CA HIS A 53 -2.03 9.96 30.62
C HIS A 53 -0.51 9.90 30.40
N TRP A 54 0.00 10.52 29.34
CA TRP A 54 1.42 10.54 29.02
C TRP A 54 2.20 11.73 29.58
N GLY A 55 1.67 12.40 30.61
CA GLY A 55 2.42 13.40 31.38
C GLY A 55 2.34 14.83 30.85
N GLY A 56 1.27 15.14 30.11
CA GLY A 56 0.99 16.48 29.59
C GLY A 56 1.63 16.77 28.24
N LYS A 57 1.35 17.98 27.73
CA LYS A 57 1.67 18.38 26.34
C LYS A 57 3.14 18.19 25.95
N GLU A 58 4.07 18.58 26.81
CA GLU A 58 5.51 18.50 26.50
C GLU A 58 6.00 17.05 26.38
N ALA A 59 5.59 16.19 27.31
CA ALA A 59 5.94 14.77 27.29
C ALA A 59 5.28 14.05 26.11
N TYR A 60 4.03 14.38 25.80
CA TYR A 60 3.34 13.88 24.62
C TYR A 60 4.02 14.32 23.32
N GLN A 61 4.40 15.60 23.20
CA GLN A 61 5.14 16.10 22.03
C GLN A 61 6.46 15.36 21.83
N ALA A 62 7.22 15.10 22.90
CA ALA A 62 8.46 14.34 22.82
C ALA A 62 8.23 12.91 22.31
N LYS A 63 7.18 12.23 22.80
CA LYS A 63 6.74 10.91 22.31
C LYS A 63 6.32 10.94 20.85
N LEU A 64 5.53 11.94 20.46
CA LEU A 64 5.06 12.15 19.10
C LEU A 64 6.24 12.35 18.13
N ASN A 65 7.24 13.14 18.51
CA ASN A 65 8.45 13.34 17.70
C ASN A 65 9.22 12.03 17.52
N ALA A 66 9.48 11.31 18.62
CA ALA A 66 10.18 10.02 18.57
C ALA A 66 9.41 8.96 17.74
N PHE A 67 8.08 9.00 17.79
CA PHE A 67 7.22 8.15 16.99
C PHE A 67 7.34 8.46 15.49
N PHE A 68 7.32 9.74 15.11
CA PHE A 68 7.51 10.13 13.71
C PHE A 68 8.92 9.85 13.19
N ASP A 69 9.94 9.87 14.04
CA ASP A 69 11.27 9.35 13.67
C ASP A 69 11.20 7.88 13.26
N GLN A 70 10.44 7.05 13.98
CA GLN A 70 10.22 5.64 13.61
C GLN A 70 9.39 5.51 12.32
N VAL A 71 8.33 6.31 12.15
CA VAL A 71 7.52 6.32 10.91
C VAL A 71 8.40 6.65 9.70
N ASN A 72 9.22 7.71 9.82
CA ASN A 72 10.12 8.16 8.75
C ASN A 72 11.20 7.13 8.44
N ASP A 73 11.83 6.54 9.47
CA ASP A 73 12.86 5.51 9.29
C ASP A 73 12.28 4.27 8.61
N PHE A 74 11.13 3.77 9.11
CA PHE A 74 10.43 2.64 8.53
C PHE A 74 10.00 2.91 7.09
N TRP A 75 9.35 4.04 6.83
CA TRP A 75 8.85 4.40 5.50
C TRP A 75 9.95 4.24 4.46
N ASN A 76 11.10 4.88 4.69
CA ASN A 76 12.21 4.89 3.76
C ASN A 76 12.93 3.53 3.68
N LYS A 77 13.14 2.83 4.80
CA LYS A 77 13.74 1.48 4.81
C LYS A 77 12.87 0.46 4.08
N ALA A 78 11.55 0.53 4.25
CA ALA A 78 10.60 -0.33 3.53
C ALA A 78 10.62 -0.10 2.01
N GLY A 79 11.09 1.08 1.57
CA GLY A 79 11.36 1.37 0.15
C GLY A 79 12.52 0.54 -0.40
N ASN A 80 13.43 0.09 0.47
CA ASN A 80 14.60 -0.72 0.12
C ASN A 80 15.43 -0.10 -1.02
N GLY A 81 15.71 1.21 -0.92
CA GLY A 81 16.49 1.97 -1.90
C GLY A 81 15.78 2.28 -3.24
N ARG A 82 14.49 1.94 -3.38
CA ARG A 82 13.73 2.17 -4.64
C ARG A 82 12.98 3.50 -4.69
N PHE A 83 13.11 4.33 -3.67
CA PHE A 83 12.53 5.67 -3.67
C PHE A 83 13.42 6.68 -4.38
N ASN A 84 12.78 7.60 -5.11
CA ASN A 84 13.47 8.70 -5.79
C ASN A 84 13.81 9.86 -4.85
N TYR A 85 13.27 9.84 -3.64
CA TYR A 85 13.39 10.90 -2.63
C TYR A 85 13.52 10.29 -1.24
N TYR A 86 14.06 11.06 -0.31
CA TYR A 86 13.88 10.79 1.11
C TYR A 86 12.56 11.42 1.57
N PHE A 87 11.68 10.63 2.18
CA PHE A 87 10.37 11.10 2.63
C PHE A 87 10.43 11.44 4.12
N ARG A 88 9.95 12.63 4.49
CA ARG A 88 9.92 13.08 5.89
C ARG A 88 8.56 13.65 6.27
N TYR A 89 7.84 12.94 7.14
CA TYR A 89 6.64 13.44 7.79
C TYR A 89 7.03 14.15 9.09
N ILE A 90 6.59 15.40 9.24
CA ILE A 90 6.93 16.28 10.36
C ILE A 90 5.65 16.50 11.17
N PRO A 91 5.54 15.94 12.39
CA PRO A 91 4.36 16.15 13.21
C PRO A 91 4.34 17.57 13.77
N ASP A 92 3.16 18.18 13.77
CA ASP A 92 2.89 19.43 14.44
C ASP A 92 1.64 19.28 15.32
N LEU A 93 1.83 19.25 16.64
CA LEU A 93 0.73 19.11 17.61
C LEU A 93 -0.02 20.43 17.73
N GLN A 94 -1.15 20.51 17.04
CA GLN A 94 -1.92 21.73 16.90
C GLN A 94 -3.12 21.77 17.86
N VAL A 95 -3.78 20.63 18.08
CA VAL A 95 -5.02 20.56 18.86
C VAL A 95 -4.97 19.44 19.89
N ILE A 96 -5.36 19.78 21.12
CA ILE A 96 -5.72 18.82 22.16
C ILE A 96 -7.23 18.95 22.34
N TYR A 97 -7.98 17.94 21.93
CA TYR A 97 -9.44 17.97 21.94
C TYR A 97 -10.01 17.25 23.16
N ASP A 98 -11.16 17.72 23.65
CA ASP A 98 -11.85 17.21 24.84
C ASP A 98 -13.32 16.90 24.48
N CYS A 99 -13.48 16.19 23.37
CA CYS A 99 -14.76 15.78 22.81
C CYS A 99 -14.57 14.47 22.03
N SER A 100 -15.66 13.88 21.56
CA SER A 100 -15.60 12.69 20.73
C SER A 100 -14.77 12.95 19.47
N SER A 101 -13.81 12.05 19.19
CA SER A 101 -12.97 12.07 18.01
C SER A 101 -13.77 11.95 16.72
N ARG A 102 -15.00 11.39 16.77
CA ARG A 102 -15.94 11.37 15.64
C ARG A 102 -16.59 12.72 15.38
N GLN A 103 -16.86 13.48 16.44
CA GLN A 103 -17.35 14.84 16.29
C GLN A 103 -16.27 15.73 15.68
N LEU A 104 -15.03 15.60 16.17
CA LEU A 104 -13.88 16.30 15.61
C LEU A 104 -13.63 15.93 14.14
N GLU A 105 -13.65 14.63 13.81
CA GLU A 105 -13.52 14.16 12.43
C GLU A 105 -14.58 14.80 11.52
N LYS A 106 -15.85 14.81 11.92
CA LYS A 106 -16.94 15.45 11.14
C LYS A 106 -16.75 16.95 10.93
N ILE A 107 -16.12 17.64 11.88
CA ILE A 107 -15.76 19.05 11.73
C ILE A 107 -14.66 19.19 10.68
N TYR A 108 -13.59 18.41 10.79
CA TYR A 108 -12.46 18.48 9.88
C TYR A 108 -12.73 17.92 8.48
N GLN A 109 -13.71 17.03 8.32
CA GLN A 109 -14.23 16.61 7.01
C GLN A 109 -14.75 17.80 6.18
N LYS A 110 -15.16 18.91 6.84
CA LYS A 110 -15.59 20.14 6.16
C LYS A 110 -14.46 21.13 5.92
N SER A 111 -13.25 20.85 6.42
CA SER A 111 -12.08 21.70 6.27
C SER A 111 -11.44 21.49 4.91
N ALA A 112 -11.07 22.59 4.24
CA ALA A 112 -10.25 22.57 3.02
C ALA A 112 -8.74 22.49 3.33
N GLY A 113 -8.36 22.20 4.58
CA GLY A 113 -6.99 22.11 5.05
C GLY A 113 -6.61 23.19 6.04
N PHE A 114 -5.36 23.12 6.51
CA PHE A 114 -4.81 24.04 7.51
C PHE A 114 -3.58 24.75 6.94
N PRO A 115 -3.35 26.03 7.27
CA PRO A 115 -2.17 26.74 6.78
C PRO A 115 -0.89 25.96 7.11
N ASN A 116 -0.03 25.80 6.11
CA ASN A 116 1.27 25.13 6.23
C ASN A 116 1.22 23.63 6.63
N HIS A 117 0.09 22.94 6.43
CA HIS A 117 -0.03 21.51 6.68
C HIS A 117 -0.57 20.77 5.45
N ASP A 118 -0.02 19.58 5.22
CA ASP A 118 -0.29 18.78 4.02
C ASP A 118 -1.31 17.66 4.28
N VAL A 119 -1.33 17.14 5.51
CA VAL A 119 -2.19 16.03 5.94
C VAL A 119 -2.62 16.24 7.39
N LEU A 120 -3.82 15.80 7.74
CA LEU A 120 -4.34 15.79 9.11
C LEU A 120 -4.18 14.40 9.72
N LEU A 121 -3.75 14.32 10.97
CA LEU A 121 -3.73 13.12 11.78
C LEU A 121 -4.55 13.34 13.06
N ILE A 122 -5.60 12.55 13.25
CA ILE A 122 -6.37 12.47 14.50
C ILE A 122 -5.91 11.23 15.24
N ILE A 123 -5.47 11.41 16.47
CA ILE A 123 -5.08 10.35 17.38
C ILE A 123 -6.05 10.33 18.54
N ASP A 124 -6.67 9.17 18.74
CA ASP A 124 -7.61 8.92 19.82
C ASP A 124 -7.15 7.72 20.63
N SER A 125 -6.58 7.98 21.79
CA SER A 125 -5.80 7.02 22.55
C SER A 125 -6.66 6.12 23.45
N ILE A 126 -7.91 6.53 23.70
CA ILE A 126 -8.91 5.79 24.46
C ILE A 126 -10.30 6.15 23.91
N LEU A 127 -11.19 5.17 23.78
CA LEU A 127 -12.56 5.40 23.28
C LEU A 127 -13.48 5.78 24.45
N ASP A 128 -13.23 6.93 25.06
CA ASP A 128 -13.92 7.37 26.28
C ASP A 128 -15.28 8.06 26.01
N PHE A 129 -15.68 8.19 24.74
CA PHE A 129 -17.03 8.63 24.35
C PHE A 129 -17.88 7.49 23.75
N ASP A 130 -19.18 7.49 24.07
CA ASP A 130 -20.10 6.41 23.69
C ASP A 130 -20.24 6.19 22.18
N ASP A 131 -20.06 7.22 21.35
CA ASP A 131 -20.28 7.15 19.90
C ASP A 131 -19.06 6.61 19.12
N GLU A 132 -17.92 6.43 19.79
CA GLU A 132 -16.63 6.06 19.18
C GLU A 132 -16.44 4.56 18.97
N GLU A 133 -17.16 3.71 19.70
CA GLU A 133 -16.92 2.25 19.72
C GLU A 133 -17.01 1.61 18.33
N SER A 134 -17.95 2.07 17.52
CA SER A 134 -18.14 1.59 16.14
C SER A 134 -17.10 2.12 15.14
N ALA A 135 -16.25 3.05 15.57
CA ALA A 135 -15.24 3.72 14.75
C ALA A 135 -13.80 3.41 15.19
N LYS A 136 -13.62 2.42 16.07
CA LYS A 136 -12.31 1.89 16.49
C LYS A 136 -11.49 1.44 15.29
N GLY A 137 -10.18 1.58 15.39
CA GLY A 137 -9.29 1.23 14.30
C GLY A 137 -8.78 2.43 13.52
N TRP A 138 -8.11 2.11 12.42
CA TRP A 138 -7.21 3.00 11.71
C TRP A 138 -7.66 3.05 10.27
N TYR A 139 -7.73 4.27 9.71
CA TYR A 139 -8.12 4.45 8.32
C TYR A 139 -7.74 5.84 7.80
N CYS A 140 -7.60 5.92 6.48
CA CYS A 140 -7.48 7.16 5.74
C CYS A 140 -8.87 7.65 5.29
N GLY A 141 -9.28 8.80 5.80
CA GLY A 141 -10.45 9.56 5.39
C GLY A 141 -10.09 10.74 4.49
N GLY A 142 -11.09 11.57 4.22
CA GLY A 142 -10.93 12.80 3.44
C GLY A 142 -11.76 13.95 4.00
N GLY A 143 -11.29 15.17 3.74
CA GLY A 143 -12.01 16.42 3.99
C GLY A 143 -12.35 17.15 2.70
N ALA A 144 -12.78 18.41 2.82
CA ALA A 144 -13.04 19.25 1.66
C ALA A 144 -11.73 19.55 0.89
N ASP A 145 -11.86 19.89 -0.39
CA ASP A 145 -10.72 20.22 -1.27
C ASP A 145 -9.62 19.14 -1.27
N ASP A 146 -10.04 17.87 -1.19
CA ASP A 146 -9.18 16.67 -1.16
C ASP A 146 -8.13 16.67 -0.04
N LEU A 147 -8.42 17.33 1.09
CA LEU A 147 -7.64 17.14 2.30
C LEU A 147 -7.63 15.65 2.67
N ASN A 148 -6.45 15.08 2.91
CA ASN A 148 -6.36 13.72 3.42
C ASN A 148 -6.29 13.75 4.94
N MET A 149 -6.98 12.80 5.56
CA MET A 149 -7.05 12.65 7.00
C MET A 149 -6.65 11.22 7.36
N VAL A 150 -5.72 11.05 8.27
CA VAL A 150 -5.43 9.77 8.91
C VAL A 150 -6.06 9.78 10.29
N ILE A 151 -6.84 8.74 10.60
CA ILE A 151 -7.49 8.61 11.89
C ILE A 151 -6.94 7.34 12.54
N CYS A 152 -6.40 7.48 13.75
CA CYS A 152 -5.89 6.40 14.57
C CYS A 152 -6.67 6.36 15.87
N ARG A 153 -7.66 5.45 15.96
CA ARG A 153 -8.43 5.26 17.20
C ARG A 153 -8.05 3.99 17.91
N SER A 154 -8.01 4.10 19.24
CA SER A 154 -7.86 3.00 20.18
C SER A 154 -8.90 1.92 19.95
N ARG A 155 -8.64 0.74 20.53
CA ARG A 155 -9.58 -0.39 20.52
C ARG A 155 -10.29 -0.58 21.86
N SER A 156 -9.99 0.25 22.85
CA SER A 156 -10.46 0.08 24.23
C SER A 156 -11.11 1.36 24.77
N LYS A 157 -12.14 1.18 25.58
CA LYS A 157 -12.79 2.26 26.35
C LYS A 157 -12.14 2.50 27.72
N THR A 158 -11.30 1.57 28.17
CA THR A 158 -10.80 1.54 29.56
C THR A 158 -9.28 1.56 29.64
N GLU A 159 -8.61 1.27 28.54
CA GLU A 159 -7.15 1.21 28.46
C GLU A 159 -6.67 2.17 27.37
N HIS A 160 -5.67 2.98 27.70
CA HIS A 160 -5.00 3.80 26.70
C HIS A 160 -4.17 2.86 25.81
N GLU A 161 -4.43 2.89 24.51
CA GLU A 161 -3.59 2.15 23.57
C GLU A 161 -2.24 2.87 23.48
N ASP A 162 -1.13 2.17 23.77
CA ASP A 162 0.20 2.77 23.66
C ASP A 162 0.59 2.90 22.19
N LEU A 163 0.15 4.01 21.60
CA LEU A 163 0.35 4.29 20.18
C LEU A 163 1.83 4.47 19.82
N PHE A 164 2.71 4.65 20.82
CA PHE A 164 4.12 5.01 20.65
C PHE A 164 5.09 3.88 20.99
N GLY A 165 4.70 2.95 21.87
CA GLY A 165 5.56 1.89 22.38
C GLY A 165 5.48 0.56 21.63
N ILE A 166 4.52 0.39 20.72
CA ILE A 166 4.28 -0.88 20.03
C ILE A 166 4.78 -0.82 18.58
N ASP A 167 5.68 -1.73 18.22
CA ASP A 167 6.43 -1.75 16.95
C ASP A 167 5.56 -1.74 15.68
N TYR A 168 4.30 -2.19 15.72
CA TYR A 168 3.45 -2.14 14.51
C TYR A 168 2.77 -0.79 14.29
N PHE A 169 2.77 0.14 15.26
CA PHE A 169 1.98 1.38 15.17
C PHE A 169 2.57 2.35 14.16
N HIS A 170 3.88 2.57 14.19
CA HIS A 170 4.53 3.42 13.20
C HIS A 170 4.35 2.84 11.77
N ARG A 171 4.26 1.51 11.66
CA ARG A 171 3.95 0.81 10.40
C ARG A 171 2.50 0.98 9.98
N GLY A 172 1.57 1.01 10.93
CA GLY A 172 0.17 1.36 10.70
C GLY A 172 0.02 2.78 10.18
N VAL A 173 0.70 3.77 10.77
CA VAL A 173 0.64 5.16 10.29
C VAL A 173 1.29 5.26 8.91
N ALA A 174 2.40 4.56 8.69
CA ALA A 174 2.99 4.46 7.36
C ALA A 174 2.01 3.84 6.35
N HIS A 175 1.27 2.79 6.70
CA HIS A 175 0.23 2.20 5.85
C HIS A 175 -0.85 3.22 5.47
N GLU A 176 -1.39 3.96 6.44
CA GLU A 176 -2.38 5.01 6.17
C GLU A 176 -1.80 6.17 5.34
N PHE A 177 -0.53 6.52 5.57
CA PHE A 177 0.15 7.47 4.71
C PHE A 177 0.38 6.91 3.30
N GLY A 178 0.48 5.59 3.12
CA GLY A 178 0.43 4.94 1.80
C GLY A 178 -0.87 5.26 1.07
N HIS A 179 -2.02 5.19 1.75
CA HIS A 179 -3.32 5.62 1.20
C HIS A 179 -3.38 7.11 0.90
N TYR A 180 -2.78 7.96 1.75
CA TYR A 180 -2.63 9.39 1.45
C TYR A 180 -1.88 9.61 0.12
N ARG A 181 -0.85 8.80 -0.17
CA ARG A 181 -0.16 8.82 -1.46
C ARG A 181 -0.97 8.20 -2.60
N GLY A 182 -2.08 7.54 -2.28
CA GLY A 182 -3.02 6.93 -3.22
C GLY A 182 -2.76 5.46 -3.53
N VAL A 183 -1.96 4.77 -2.71
CA VAL A 183 -1.78 3.31 -2.81
C VAL A 183 -3.05 2.60 -2.32
N THR A 184 -3.54 1.61 -3.06
CA THR A 184 -4.70 0.80 -2.67
C THR A 184 -4.32 -0.33 -1.70
N ASP A 185 -5.30 -0.82 -0.95
CA ASP A 185 -5.13 -1.99 -0.09
C ASP A 185 -4.97 -3.25 -0.91
N LEU A 186 -3.77 -3.83 -0.91
CA LEU A 186 -3.52 -5.05 -1.67
C LEU A 186 -4.26 -6.25 -1.08
N TYR A 187 -4.60 -6.26 0.21
CA TYR A 187 -5.41 -7.37 0.74
C TYR A 187 -6.83 -7.43 0.14
N ALA A 188 -7.30 -6.37 -0.52
CA ALA A 188 -8.59 -6.35 -1.20
C ALA A 188 -8.61 -7.21 -2.48
N ASP A 189 -7.46 -7.43 -3.11
CA ASP A 189 -7.31 -8.30 -4.28
C ASP A 189 -7.36 -9.79 -3.94
N ARG A 190 -7.15 -10.18 -2.68
CA ARG A 190 -7.07 -11.59 -2.24
C ARG A 190 -8.35 -12.34 -2.54
N ILE A 191 -8.23 -13.52 -3.16
CA ILE A 191 -9.32 -14.47 -3.39
C ILE A 191 -9.07 -15.76 -2.61
N ARG A 192 -10.04 -16.19 -1.80
CA ARG A 192 -9.93 -17.46 -1.07
C ARG A 192 -10.35 -18.61 -1.98
N ALA A 193 -9.61 -19.72 -2.00
CA ALA A 193 -9.93 -20.92 -2.78
C ALA A 193 -11.40 -21.37 -2.64
N LYS A 194 -11.90 -21.43 -1.41
CA LYS A 194 -13.30 -21.80 -1.10
C LYS A 194 -14.36 -20.81 -1.62
N ASN A 195 -13.96 -19.58 -1.93
CA ASN A 195 -14.80 -18.51 -2.45
C ASN A 195 -14.58 -18.28 -3.95
N ASN A 196 -13.79 -19.14 -4.60
CA ASN A 196 -13.59 -19.12 -6.04
C ASN A 196 -14.37 -20.29 -6.68
N PRO A 197 -15.57 -20.04 -7.23
CA PRO A 197 -16.41 -21.07 -7.85
C PRO A 197 -15.95 -21.47 -9.26
N VAL A 198 -14.97 -20.79 -9.85
CA VAL A 198 -14.56 -20.99 -11.25
C VAL A 198 -13.55 -22.12 -11.37
N ASN A 199 -12.49 -22.07 -10.56
CA ASN A 199 -11.42 -23.09 -10.59
C ASN A 199 -10.91 -23.49 -9.19
N HIS A 200 -11.45 -22.91 -8.12
CA HIS A 200 -11.06 -23.18 -6.72
C HIS A 200 -9.59 -22.86 -6.38
N ILE A 201 -8.88 -22.11 -7.23
CA ILE A 201 -7.51 -21.67 -6.97
C ILE A 201 -7.56 -20.34 -6.20
N GLU A 202 -6.77 -20.23 -5.14
CA GLU A 202 -6.63 -18.97 -4.41
C GLU A 202 -5.74 -17.96 -5.14
N TYR A 203 -5.95 -16.69 -4.82
CA TYR A 203 -5.03 -15.61 -5.21
C TYR A 203 -4.62 -14.86 -3.96
N GLU A 204 -3.31 -14.79 -3.73
CA GLU A 204 -2.71 -14.00 -2.66
C GLU A 204 -1.81 -12.93 -3.30
N PRO A 205 -2.07 -11.64 -3.07
CA PRO A 205 -1.24 -10.57 -3.59
C PRO A 205 0.11 -10.54 -2.88
N ASP A 206 1.11 -9.98 -3.55
CA ASP A 206 2.47 -9.88 -3.01
C ASP A 206 2.49 -9.21 -1.64
N SER A 207 3.15 -9.87 -0.68
CA SER A 207 3.20 -9.39 0.71
C SER A 207 3.96 -8.07 0.84
N CYS A 208 3.24 -7.01 1.25
CA CYS A 208 3.79 -5.69 1.54
C CYS A 208 2.99 -4.96 2.64
N VAL A 209 3.43 -3.74 2.99
CA VAL A 209 2.79 -2.90 4.02
C VAL A 209 1.28 -2.72 3.76
N MET A 210 0.86 -2.65 2.50
CA MET A 210 -0.56 -2.52 2.11
C MET A 210 -1.36 -3.82 2.21
N ASN A 211 -0.71 -4.97 2.43
CA ASN A 211 -1.40 -6.24 2.73
C ASN A 211 -1.55 -6.44 4.23
N SER A 212 -0.50 -6.10 4.99
CA SER A 212 -0.48 -6.25 6.45
C SER A 212 0.69 -5.48 7.08
N HIS A 213 0.40 -4.31 7.65
CA HIS A 213 1.39 -3.55 8.40
C HIS A 213 1.90 -4.27 9.68
N TYR A 214 1.16 -5.28 10.17
CA TYR A 214 1.60 -6.13 11.29
C TYR A 214 2.77 -7.05 10.92
N LYS A 215 2.77 -7.62 9.72
CA LYS A 215 3.63 -8.76 9.35
C LYS A 215 4.66 -8.44 8.28
N THR A 216 4.62 -7.25 7.70
CA THR A 216 5.45 -6.89 6.56
C THR A 216 6.30 -5.65 6.85
N TYR A 217 7.42 -5.57 6.15
CA TYR A 217 8.45 -4.55 6.36
C TYR A 217 8.95 -3.95 5.04
N LYS A 218 8.17 -4.10 3.96
CA LYS A 218 8.54 -3.63 2.62
C LYS A 218 7.34 -3.08 1.87
N TRP A 219 7.56 -2.05 1.05
CA TRP A 219 6.60 -1.61 0.04
C TRP A 219 6.62 -2.55 -1.17
N SER A 220 5.48 -2.83 -1.79
CA SER A 220 5.45 -3.51 -3.10
C SER A 220 6.04 -2.60 -4.18
N SER A 221 6.37 -3.14 -5.36
CA SER A 221 6.79 -2.30 -6.50
C SER A 221 5.70 -1.29 -6.88
N TYR A 222 4.44 -1.73 -6.84
CA TYR A 222 3.27 -0.87 -7.01
C TYR A 222 3.24 0.31 -6.04
N ALA A 223 3.35 0.04 -4.74
CA ALA A 223 3.35 1.10 -3.73
C ALA A 223 4.51 2.08 -3.96
N VAL A 224 5.71 1.57 -4.27
CA VAL A 224 6.87 2.41 -4.56
C VAL A 224 6.64 3.32 -5.76
N HIS A 225 6.11 2.79 -6.86
CA HIS A 225 5.86 3.59 -8.07
C HIS A 225 4.84 4.70 -7.81
N ILE A 226 3.74 4.42 -7.12
CA ILE A 226 2.75 5.44 -6.73
C ILE A 226 3.36 6.49 -5.79
N ILE A 227 4.08 6.06 -4.76
CA ILE A 227 4.71 6.97 -3.80
C ILE A 227 5.69 7.91 -4.51
N ASN A 228 6.52 7.38 -5.42
CA ASN A 228 7.43 8.17 -6.23
C ASN A 228 6.71 9.12 -7.19
N HIS A 229 5.69 8.62 -7.90
CA HIS A 229 4.94 9.39 -8.90
C HIS A 229 4.23 10.58 -8.25
N THR A 230 3.63 10.37 -7.09
CA THR A 230 2.89 11.42 -6.40
C THR A 230 3.78 12.35 -5.61
N ALA A 231 5.03 11.98 -5.27
CA ALA A 231 5.86 12.57 -4.20
C ALA A 231 5.81 14.12 -4.07
N LYS A 232 5.77 14.86 -5.18
CA LYS A 232 5.75 16.34 -5.13
C LYS A 232 4.37 16.94 -4.83
N SER A 233 3.30 16.17 -5.03
CA SER A 233 1.93 16.56 -4.72
C SER A 233 1.64 16.41 -3.22
N LYS A 234 1.03 17.46 -2.66
CA LYS A 234 0.49 17.46 -1.29
C LYS A 234 -0.95 17.03 -1.21
N ARG A 235 -1.67 17.03 -2.34
CA ARG A 235 -3.04 16.53 -2.45
C ARG A 235 -3.20 15.70 -3.72
N PRO A 236 -2.74 14.43 -3.72
CA PRO A 236 -2.70 13.64 -4.95
C PRO A 236 -4.06 13.53 -5.65
N ARG A 237 -5.16 13.35 -4.90
CA ARG A 237 -6.51 13.27 -5.50
C ARG A 237 -6.95 14.54 -6.24
N ARG A 238 -6.49 15.72 -5.78
CA ARG A 238 -6.77 17.00 -6.44
C ARG A 238 -5.82 17.28 -7.58
N ASP A 239 -4.54 17.02 -7.35
CA ASP A 239 -3.47 17.42 -8.27
C ASP A 239 -3.36 16.44 -9.47
N PHE A 240 -3.95 15.24 -9.35
CA PHE A 240 -4.05 14.25 -10.42
C PHE A 240 -5.52 13.91 -10.71
N ASP A 241 -6.06 14.49 -11.77
CA ASP A 241 -7.44 14.21 -12.19
C ASP A 241 -7.63 12.73 -12.54
N GLY A 242 -8.73 12.14 -12.06
CA GLY A 242 -9.00 10.72 -12.22
C GLY A 242 -7.87 9.81 -11.70
N PHE A 243 -7.14 10.21 -10.65
CA PHE A 243 -5.86 9.60 -10.21
C PHE A 243 -5.78 8.07 -10.31
N PHE A 244 -6.77 7.37 -9.77
CA PHE A 244 -6.81 5.91 -9.81
C PHE A 244 -7.04 5.37 -11.24
N LYS A 245 -7.99 5.96 -11.96
CA LYS A 245 -8.42 5.55 -13.28
C LYS A 245 -7.36 5.75 -14.35
N GLN A 246 -6.61 6.86 -14.28
CA GLN A 246 -5.52 7.16 -15.23
C GLN A 246 -4.33 6.20 -15.13
N MET A 247 -4.18 5.44 -14.03
CA MET A 247 -3.08 4.49 -13.86
C MET A 247 -3.32 3.18 -14.62
N PHE A 248 -4.53 2.95 -15.14
CA PHE A 248 -4.76 1.80 -16.02
C PHE A 248 -4.24 2.11 -17.43
N PRO A 249 -3.58 1.16 -18.10
CA PRO A 249 -3.36 1.25 -19.54
C PRO A 249 -4.70 1.23 -20.28
N GLU A 250 -4.79 1.74 -21.50
CA GLU A 250 -6.01 1.66 -22.31
C GLU A 250 -6.34 0.22 -22.72
N ASN A 251 -5.32 -0.65 -22.82
CA ASN A 251 -5.46 -1.97 -23.40
C ASN A 251 -4.87 -3.11 -22.57
N ILE A 252 -5.47 -4.29 -22.68
CA ILE A 252 -4.85 -5.58 -22.36
C ILE A 252 -4.81 -6.41 -23.65
N GLN A 253 -3.61 -6.78 -24.11
CA GLN A 253 -3.42 -7.68 -25.24
C GLN A 253 -3.22 -9.10 -24.73
N VAL A 254 -4.15 -9.99 -25.09
CA VAL A 254 -4.11 -11.41 -24.74
C VAL A 254 -3.62 -12.19 -25.95
N SER A 255 -2.54 -12.96 -25.80
CA SER A 255 -2.05 -13.92 -26.77
C SER A 255 -2.22 -15.34 -26.22
N VAL A 256 -2.86 -16.22 -26.97
CA VAL A 256 -2.93 -17.65 -26.61
C VAL A 256 -2.05 -18.44 -27.55
N LYS A 257 -1.15 -19.25 -27.00
CA LYS A 257 -0.24 -20.11 -27.76
C LYS A 257 -0.54 -21.57 -27.48
N VAL A 258 -0.47 -22.41 -28.50
CA VAL A 258 -0.54 -23.87 -28.40
C VAL A 258 0.73 -24.41 -29.04
N LYS A 259 1.54 -25.16 -28.28
CA LYS A 259 2.86 -25.65 -28.75
C LYS A 259 3.72 -24.53 -29.36
N GLY A 260 3.73 -23.37 -28.68
CA GLY A 260 4.52 -22.20 -29.06
C GLY A 260 3.96 -21.36 -30.22
N LYS A 261 2.84 -21.74 -30.84
CA LYS A 261 2.22 -20.99 -31.95
C LYS A 261 0.93 -20.30 -31.50
N LYS A 262 0.74 -19.04 -31.88
CA LYS A 262 -0.50 -18.30 -31.59
C LYS A 262 -1.70 -19.01 -32.21
N GLN A 263 -2.77 -19.13 -31.43
CA GLN A 263 -3.93 -19.94 -31.77
C GLN A 263 -5.19 -19.07 -31.83
N LYS A 264 -5.88 -19.13 -32.97
CA LYS A 264 -7.17 -18.47 -33.21
C LYS A 264 -8.34 -19.25 -32.62
N GLY A 265 -9.47 -18.57 -32.42
CA GLY A 265 -10.73 -19.18 -31.98
C GLY A 265 -10.70 -19.75 -30.56
N VAL A 266 -9.75 -19.33 -29.73
CA VAL A 266 -9.73 -19.67 -28.30
C VAL A 266 -10.74 -18.78 -27.59
N LYS A 267 -11.64 -19.40 -26.83
CA LYS A 267 -12.63 -18.69 -26.02
C LYS A 267 -11.96 -18.14 -24.77
N LEU A 268 -12.23 -16.89 -24.44
CA LEU A 268 -11.71 -16.21 -23.25
C LEU A 268 -12.87 -15.78 -22.36
N ASN A 269 -12.88 -16.16 -21.09
CA ASN A 269 -13.88 -15.74 -20.11
C ASN A 269 -13.21 -14.93 -19.01
N LEU A 270 -13.70 -13.70 -18.78
CA LEU A 270 -13.18 -12.79 -17.77
C LEU A 270 -14.14 -12.75 -16.59
N TYR A 271 -13.70 -13.18 -15.41
CA TYR A 271 -14.50 -13.25 -14.18
C TYR A 271 -14.04 -12.17 -13.20
N GLY A 272 -14.96 -11.38 -12.66
CA GLY A 272 -14.65 -10.28 -11.74
C GLY A 272 -14.66 -10.69 -10.27
N SER A 273 -13.79 -10.09 -9.46
CA SER A 273 -13.72 -10.29 -8.01
C SER A 273 -14.32 -9.15 -7.19
N ARG A 274 -14.83 -9.47 -6.00
CA ARG A 274 -15.31 -8.43 -5.07
C ARG A 274 -14.36 -8.27 -3.89
N ALA A 275 -13.85 -7.05 -3.72
CA ALA A 275 -13.18 -6.65 -2.48
C ALA A 275 -14.09 -6.89 -1.27
N LYS A 276 -13.54 -6.97 -0.05
CA LYS A 276 -14.25 -7.31 1.21
C LYS A 276 -14.83 -8.73 1.29
N PHE A 277 -15.29 -9.32 0.18
CA PHE A 277 -15.81 -10.69 0.12
C PHE A 277 -14.71 -11.73 -0.15
N ASN A 278 -13.62 -11.30 -0.78
CA ASN A 278 -12.50 -12.15 -1.18
C ASN A 278 -12.98 -13.33 -2.04
N ASP A 279 -13.89 -13.02 -2.98
CA ASP A 279 -14.58 -13.99 -3.83
C ASP A 279 -14.56 -13.61 -5.31
N LEU A 280 -14.95 -14.56 -6.14
CA LEU A 280 -15.03 -14.42 -7.59
C LEU A 280 -16.46 -14.71 -8.05
N ILE A 281 -17.00 -13.90 -8.95
CA ILE A 281 -18.32 -14.13 -9.53
C ILE A 281 -18.26 -15.32 -10.49
N ALA A 282 -19.17 -16.29 -10.31
CA ALA A 282 -19.17 -17.54 -11.08
C ALA A 282 -19.51 -17.35 -12.57
N THR A 283 -20.29 -16.31 -12.90
CA THR A 283 -20.64 -15.98 -14.27
C THR A 283 -19.60 -15.03 -14.87
N PRO A 284 -19.07 -15.30 -16.09
CA PRO A 284 -18.16 -14.37 -16.74
C PRO A 284 -18.76 -12.98 -16.85
N TYR A 285 -18.00 -11.96 -16.46
CA TYR A 285 -18.34 -10.56 -16.69
C TYR A 285 -18.30 -10.22 -18.18
N ARG A 286 -17.28 -10.75 -18.88
CA ARG A 286 -17.13 -10.62 -20.34
C ARG A 286 -16.62 -11.93 -20.93
N THR A 287 -16.99 -12.18 -22.18
CA THR A 287 -16.46 -13.29 -22.98
C THR A 287 -15.94 -12.74 -24.30
N TYR A 288 -14.78 -13.23 -24.71
CA TYR A 288 -14.09 -12.84 -25.92
C TYR A 288 -13.64 -14.09 -26.70
N GLU A 289 -13.11 -13.88 -27.89
CA GLU A 289 -12.51 -14.94 -28.71
C GLU A 289 -11.28 -14.39 -29.42
N THR A 290 -10.16 -15.12 -29.37
CA THR A 290 -8.95 -14.73 -30.09
C THR A 290 -9.19 -14.67 -31.61
N ASP A 291 -8.67 -13.62 -32.24
CA ASP A 291 -8.80 -13.33 -33.66
C ASP A 291 -8.00 -14.28 -34.57
N LYS A 292 -7.92 -13.96 -35.86
CA LYS A 292 -7.17 -14.74 -36.85
C LYS A 292 -5.66 -14.80 -36.58
N LYS A 293 -5.10 -13.86 -35.81
CA LYS A 293 -3.70 -13.82 -35.39
C LYS A 293 -3.45 -14.57 -34.07
N GLY A 294 -4.52 -15.07 -33.43
CA GLY A 294 -4.46 -15.75 -32.15
C GLY A 294 -4.31 -14.79 -30.97
N GLU A 295 -4.82 -13.58 -31.12
CA GLU A 295 -4.77 -12.52 -30.11
C GLU A 295 -6.17 -11.95 -29.86
N TYR A 296 -6.36 -11.31 -28.71
CA TYR A 296 -7.50 -10.43 -28.48
C TYR A 296 -7.03 -9.16 -27.78
N LEU A 297 -7.53 -8.01 -28.23
CA LEU A 297 -7.25 -6.72 -27.61
C LEU A 297 -8.47 -6.30 -26.80
N ILE A 298 -8.37 -6.35 -25.48
CA ILE A 298 -9.37 -5.79 -24.58
C ILE A 298 -9.07 -4.29 -24.46
N THR A 299 -10.01 -3.45 -24.88
CA THR A 299 -9.87 -1.99 -24.91
C THR A 299 -10.73 -1.32 -23.83
N GLY A 300 -10.39 -0.08 -23.44
CA GLY A 300 -11.16 0.67 -22.45
C GLY A 300 -11.01 0.10 -21.04
N VAL A 301 -9.82 -0.42 -20.75
CA VAL A 301 -9.47 -1.08 -19.48
C VAL A 301 -9.71 -0.19 -18.24
N PRO A 302 -9.52 1.15 -18.26
CA PRO A 302 -9.89 1.97 -17.11
C PRO A 302 -11.36 1.80 -16.69
N ASN A 303 -12.28 1.75 -17.67
CA ASN A 303 -13.72 1.50 -17.45
C ASN A 303 -14.04 0.01 -17.21
N LEU A 304 -13.08 -0.89 -17.43
CA LEU A 304 -13.23 -2.30 -17.14
C LEU A 304 -13.08 -2.55 -15.63
N TYR A 305 -12.15 -1.86 -14.95
CA TYR A 305 -11.90 -2.01 -13.52
C TYR A 305 -12.67 -0.99 -12.68
N ASP A 306 -12.73 0.28 -13.11
CA ASP A 306 -13.34 1.38 -12.36
C ASP A 306 -14.64 1.86 -12.99
N SER A 307 -15.74 1.71 -12.24
CA SER A 307 -17.10 1.93 -12.71
C SER A 307 -17.50 1.05 -13.91
N PRO A 308 -17.41 -0.29 -13.77
CA PRO A 308 -17.68 -1.23 -14.85
C PRO A 308 -19.13 -1.18 -15.33
N ALA A 309 -19.31 -1.25 -16.65
CA ALA A 309 -20.65 -1.27 -17.26
C ALA A 309 -21.36 -2.62 -17.02
N PRO A 310 -22.70 -2.65 -16.84
CA PRO A 310 -23.49 -3.88 -16.77
C PRO A 310 -23.33 -4.82 -17.99
N PRO A 311 -23.76 -6.10 -17.89
CA PRO A 311 -24.22 -6.77 -16.67
C PRO A 311 -23.04 -7.13 -15.75
N LEU A 312 -23.18 -6.86 -14.45
CA LEU A 312 -22.15 -7.17 -13.44
C LEU A 312 -22.35 -8.56 -12.78
N HIS A 313 -23.55 -9.12 -12.90
CA HIS A 313 -23.93 -10.40 -12.30
C HIS A 313 -23.75 -10.44 -10.75
N THR A 314 -23.84 -9.28 -10.11
CA THR A 314 -23.84 -9.10 -8.66
C THR A 314 -24.56 -7.79 -8.30
N ASP A 315 -25.18 -7.75 -7.11
CA ASP A 315 -25.87 -6.56 -6.60
C ASP A 315 -24.95 -5.64 -5.79
N GLU A 316 -23.84 -6.17 -5.26
CA GLU A 316 -22.87 -5.41 -4.46
C GLU A 316 -21.49 -5.51 -5.10
N LEU A 317 -20.98 -4.37 -5.57
CA LEU A 317 -19.62 -4.20 -6.05
C LEU A 317 -18.92 -3.13 -5.21
N PRO A 318 -18.13 -3.51 -4.18
CA PRO A 318 -17.48 -2.55 -3.30
C PRO A 318 -16.62 -1.55 -4.07
N TYR A 319 -16.73 -0.28 -3.70
CA TYR A 319 -16.08 0.85 -4.37
C TYR A 319 -16.43 1.00 -5.87
N ASN A 320 -17.50 0.34 -6.34
CA ASN A 320 -17.89 0.28 -7.75
C ASN A 320 -16.74 -0.21 -8.67
N ARG A 321 -15.96 -1.18 -8.18
CA ARG A 321 -14.73 -1.64 -8.84
C ARG A 321 -14.59 -3.15 -8.84
N TRP A 322 -14.01 -3.68 -9.92
CA TRP A 322 -13.38 -5.00 -9.92
C TRP A 322 -11.93 -4.83 -9.48
N PHE A 323 -11.51 -5.47 -8.39
CA PHE A 323 -10.12 -5.37 -7.91
C PHE A 323 -9.20 -6.33 -8.67
N THR A 324 -9.68 -7.55 -8.91
CA THR A 324 -8.98 -8.60 -9.65
C THR A 324 -9.90 -9.20 -10.69
N PHE A 325 -9.36 -9.54 -11.86
CA PHE A 325 -10.01 -10.49 -12.76
C PHE A 325 -9.28 -11.84 -12.78
N LEU A 326 -10.05 -12.91 -12.98
CA LEU A 326 -9.54 -14.19 -13.48
C LEU A 326 -9.85 -14.28 -14.97
N LEU A 327 -8.83 -14.41 -15.81
CA LEU A 327 -8.99 -14.70 -17.23
C LEU A 327 -8.83 -16.20 -17.45
N GLU A 328 -9.90 -16.87 -17.87
CA GLU A 328 -9.89 -18.25 -18.37
C GLU A 328 -9.70 -18.24 -19.88
N ALA A 329 -8.79 -19.05 -20.39
CA ALA A 329 -8.73 -19.44 -21.79
C ALA A 329 -9.20 -20.89 -21.92
N GLU A 330 -10.12 -21.16 -22.84
CA GLU A 330 -10.63 -22.50 -23.14
C GLU A 330 -10.30 -22.88 -24.58
N TYR A 331 -9.54 -23.96 -24.75
CA TYR A 331 -9.16 -24.50 -26.05
C TYR A 331 -9.37 -26.02 -26.08
N LYS A 332 -10.27 -26.48 -26.96
CA LYS A 332 -10.60 -27.91 -27.13
C LYS A 332 -10.96 -28.64 -25.82
N GLY A 333 -11.66 -27.96 -24.92
CA GLY A 333 -12.07 -28.49 -23.62
C GLY A 333 -11.01 -28.41 -22.52
N GLU A 334 -9.77 -28.01 -22.82
CA GLU A 334 -8.76 -27.69 -21.82
C GLU A 334 -8.88 -26.21 -21.42
N LYS A 335 -8.70 -25.93 -20.12
CA LYS A 335 -8.81 -24.60 -19.53
C LYS A 335 -7.51 -24.20 -18.84
N LYS A 336 -7.05 -22.98 -19.11
CA LYS A 336 -5.92 -22.35 -18.40
C LYS A 336 -6.34 -20.99 -17.89
N TYR A 337 -5.67 -20.51 -16.86
CA TYR A 337 -6.09 -19.33 -16.11
C TYR A 337 -4.93 -18.37 -15.86
N VAL A 338 -5.22 -17.08 -15.87
CA VAL A 338 -4.30 -16.02 -15.47
C VAL A 338 -5.05 -15.02 -14.57
N TRP A 339 -4.40 -14.59 -13.50
CA TRP A 339 -4.90 -13.50 -12.67
C TRP A 339 -4.50 -12.15 -13.27
N LEU A 340 -5.41 -11.19 -13.21
CA LEU A 340 -5.22 -9.81 -13.65
C LEU A 340 -5.65 -8.89 -12.50
N PRO A 341 -4.84 -8.77 -11.44
CA PRO A 341 -5.11 -7.84 -10.35
C PRO A 341 -4.83 -6.39 -10.79
N GLU A 342 -5.59 -5.44 -10.26
CA GLU A 342 -5.49 -4.03 -10.66
C GLU A 342 -4.07 -3.49 -10.49
N TYR A 343 -3.39 -3.84 -9.39
CA TYR A 343 -2.10 -3.28 -9.04
C TYR A 343 -0.96 -3.78 -9.95
N GLU A 344 -1.12 -4.94 -10.59
CA GLU A 344 -0.18 -5.42 -11.62
C GLU A 344 -0.48 -4.77 -12.96
N VAL A 345 -1.76 -4.69 -13.35
CA VAL A 345 -2.16 -4.09 -14.64
C VAL A 345 -1.77 -2.61 -14.68
N GLN A 346 -1.94 -1.89 -13.56
CA GLN A 346 -1.53 -0.49 -13.41
C GLN A 346 -0.01 -0.28 -13.47
N GLN A 347 0.83 -1.31 -13.33
CA GLN A 347 2.28 -1.16 -13.53
C GLN A 347 2.62 -0.63 -14.92
N THR A 348 1.81 -0.99 -15.91
CA THR A 348 1.98 -0.58 -17.31
C THR A 348 2.07 0.94 -17.46
N PHE A 349 1.31 1.70 -16.66
CA PHE A 349 1.36 3.16 -16.64
C PHE A 349 2.75 3.68 -16.23
N PHE A 350 3.35 3.08 -15.20
CA PHE A 350 4.69 3.47 -14.74
C PHE A 350 5.81 3.05 -15.70
N GLU A 351 5.52 2.10 -16.60
CA GLU A 351 6.40 1.74 -17.71
C GLU A 351 6.26 2.65 -18.93
N ASN A 352 5.39 3.68 -18.87
CA ASN A 352 4.99 4.54 -19.99
C ASN A 352 4.47 3.74 -21.20
N LYS A 353 3.71 2.68 -20.92
CA LYS A 353 3.05 1.86 -21.92
C LYS A 353 1.54 1.99 -21.78
N ASP A 354 0.84 1.68 -22.86
CA ASP A 354 -0.62 1.77 -22.93
C ASP A 354 -1.30 0.41 -23.17
N THR A 355 -0.50 -0.67 -23.11
CA THR A 355 -0.97 -2.04 -23.33
C THR A 355 -0.28 -2.99 -22.36
N TYR A 356 -1.07 -3.60 -21.47
CA TYR A 356 -0.62 -4.71 -20.65
C TYR A 356 -0.63 -6.00 -21.47
N GLN A 357 0.43 -6.81 -21.37
CA GLN A 357 0.62 -7.99 -22.21
C GLN A 357 0.37 -9.26 -21.40
N VAL A 358 -0.49 -10.13 -21.92
CA VAL A 358 -0.84 -11.42 -21.32
C VAL A 358 -0.57 -12.52 -22.32
N THR A 359 0.21 -13.52 -21.94
CA THR A 359 0.41 -14.74 -22.74
C THR A 359 -0.07 -15.94 -21.96
N ILE A 360 -0.91 -16.77 -22.59
CA ILE A 360 -1.38 -18.05 -22.05
C ILE A 360 -0.87 -19.17 -22.96
N ASP A 361 -0.02 -20.04 -22.42
CA ASP A 361 0.58 -21.15 -23.15
C ASP A 361 -0.14 -22.46 -22.82
N PHE A 362 -0.68 -23.14 -23.83
CA PHE A 362 -1.26 -24.49 -23.80
C PHE A 362 -0.21 -25.57 -24.03
#